data_AF-A0A3N9NEU6-F1
#
_entry.id   AF-A0A3N9NEU6-F1
#
_cell.length_a   1.000
_cell.length_b   1.000
_cell.length_c   1.000
_cell.angle_alpha   90.00
_cell.angle_beta   90.00
_cell.angle_gamma   90.00
#
_symmetry.space_group_name_H-M   'P 1'
#
loop_
_entity.id
_entity.type
_entity.pdbx_description
1 polymer ?
#
loop_
_entity_poly.entity_id
_entity_poly.type
_entity_poly.pdbx_seq_one_letter_code
_entity_poly.pdbx_strand_id
1 'polypeptide(L)'
;MKSMPILLLILSLVTVAGAQKSVLFLVGAGQEATGPEVSDDIVLDILEAFEWDVETYYLDDPSKMTDSLGLDKDLVVISSTILSTHVGNFYYDKPVPVLTWESGMYAKLGIATGAGNITIQDTFLFITGAGHPAIGDYNGEVEVLLNSPMEVTLVDTSQFSQDVQPLAEMIMDDGSPRTAIFAIEEGATLIDTSAAPARRIGFFFRDKTAEEASDDALAILGLCLKWTMGEEESSVNDLRNKIADYRLFHNYPNPFNPSTTISFSLANAGDVTLTVYNNLGQKVRTLLSAVLSEGQHYVQWHGRDETGTIMPNGVYYYELSSGEGVLRNKMILLK
;
A
#
# COMPACT_ATOMS: atom_id res chain seq x y z
N MET A 1 36.19 -23.67 43.30
CA MET A 1 35.69 -22.35 42.85
C MET A 1 36.70 -21.73 41.91
N LYS A 2 36.46 -21.80 40.60
CA LYS A 2 37.10 -20.95 39.58
C LYS A 2 36.19 -21.01 38.36
N SER A 3 35.34 -19.99 38.22
CA SER A 3 34.47 -19.84 37.05
C SER A 3 35.30 -19.33 35.88
N MET A 4 35.16 -19.97 34.71
CA MET A 4 35.61 -19.41 33.44
C MET A 4 34.70 -18.22 33.08
N PRO A 5 35.25 -17.09 32.57
CA PRO A 5 34.43 -16.10 31.91
C PRO A 5 34.17 -16.54 30.46
N ILE A 6 32.89 -16.51 30.09
CA ILE A 6 32.39 -16.64 28.72
C ILE A 6 32.82 -15.38 27.96
N LEU A 7 33.48 -15.58 26.83
CA LEU A 7 33.89 -14.53 25.90
C LEU A 7 32.63 -13.99 25.22
N LEU A 8 32.17 -12.81 25.66
CA LEU A 8 31.09 -12.08 25.00
C LEU A 8 31.68 -11.40 23.75
N LEU A 9 31.36 -11.94 22.58
CA LEU A 9 31.70 -11.32 21.30
C LEU A 9 30.87 -10.04 21.16
N ILE A 10 31.50 -8.88 21.36
CA ILE A 10 30.88 -7.59 21.05
C ILE A 10 30.90 -7.47 19.52
N LEU A 11 29.78 -7.78 18.87
CA LEU A 11 29.53 -7.32 17.52
C LEU A 11 29.38 -5.80 17.62
N SER A 12 30.35 -5.07 17.08
CA SER A 12 30.27 -3.63 16.89
C SER A 12 29.11 -3.33 15.94
N LEU A 13 27.96 -2.92 16.48
CA LEU A 13 26.99 -2.17 15.69
C LEU A 13 27.67 -0.87 15.28
N VAL A 14 28.01 -0.78 14.00
CA VAL A 14 28.25 0.51 13.35
C VAL A 14 26.90 1.21 13.35
N THR A 15 26.74 2.17 14.25
CA THR A 15 25.65 3.14 14.19
C THR A 15 25.82 4.00 12.94
N VAL A 16 24.83 3.94 12.04
CA VAL A 16 24.39 5.11 11.29
C VAL A 16 22.91 5.26 11.59
N ALA A 17 22.59 5.77 12.78
CA ALA A 17 21.23 6.15 13.11
C ALA A 17 20.93 7.50 12.46
N GLY A 18 20.51 7.48 11.20
CA GLY A 18 19.49 8.44 10.78
C GLY A 18 18.23 8.19 11.60
N ALA A 19 17.45 9.22 11.89
CA ALA A 19 16.13 8.99 12.48
C ALA A 19 15.34 8.07 11.54
N GLN A 20 14.79 6.99 12.07
CA GLN A 20 13.90 6.10 11.32
C GLN A 20 12.71 6.93 10.83
N LYS A 21 12.42 6.88 9.52
CA LYS A 21 11.28 7.57 8.93
C LYS A 21 9.99 6.98 9.47
N SER A 22 9.00 7.84 9.70
CA SER A 22 7.73 7.46 10.32
C SER A 22 6.54 7.84 9.44
N VAL A 23 5.54 6.95 9.38
CA VAL A 23 4.36 7.10 8.54
C VAL A 23 3.09 6.90 9.37
N LEU A 24 2.11 7.78 9.20
CA LEU A 24 0.73 7.51 9.62
C LEU A 24 -0.05 6.99 8.40
N PHE A 25 -0.54 5.75 8.48
CA PHE A 25 -1.38 5.18 7.44
C PHE A 25 -2.85 5.17 7.87
N LEU A 26 -3.66 6.04 7.26
CA LEU A 26 -5.09 6.17 7.54
C LEU A 26 -5.91 5.18 6.70
N VAL A 27 -6.62 4.29 7.39
CA VAL A 27 -7.41 3.19 6.81
C VAL A 27 -8.83 3.20 7.37
N GLY A 28 -9.83 2.82 6.57
CA GLY A 28 -11.23 2.74 7.04
C GLY A 28 -11.45 1.63 8.08
N ALA A 29 -12.45 1.77 8.95
CA ALA A 29 -12.77 0.77 9.99
C ALA A 29 -14.12 0.04 9.81
N GLY A 30 -14.78 0.14 8.66
CA GLY A 30 -15.89 -0.76 8.28
C GLY A 30 -17.28 -0.50 8.88
N GLN A 31 -17.45 0.48 9.77
CA GLN A 31 -18.77 0.82 10.35
C GLN A 31 -19.57 1.80 9.46
N GLU A 32 -18.92 2.86 8.97
CA GLU A 32 -19.48 3.84 8.02
C GLU A 32 -18.57 4.09 6.79
N ALA A 33 -17.31 3.67 6.87
CA ALA A 33 -16.37 3.59 5.75
C ALA A 33 -16.22 2.12 5.31
N THR A 34 -15.62 1.83 4.15
CA THR A 34 -15.24 0.42 3.89
C THR A 34 -14.22 -0.02 4.95
N GLY A 35 -14.22 -1.31 5.31
CA GLY A 35 -13.19 -1.82 6.20
C GLY A 35 -11.81 -1.73 5.53
N PRO A 36 -10.72 -2.05 6.24
CA PRO A 36 -9.44 -2.29 5.58
C PRO A 36 -9.64 -3.31 4.47
N GLU A 37 -8.98 -3.15 3.33
CA GLU A 37 -9.06 -4.05 2.18
C GLU A 37 -7.69 -4.62 1.82
N VAL A 38 -7.65 -5.60 0.91
CA VAL A 38 -6.39 -6.21 0.43
C VAL A 38 -5.40 -5.16 -0.07
N SER A 39 -5.89 -4.09 -0.70
CA SER A 39 -5.02 -3.01 -1.15
C SER A 39 -4.32 -2.29 0.01
N ASP A 40 -4.97 -2.14 1.16
CA ASP A 40 -4.34 -1.52 2.32
C ASP A 40 -3.18 -2.38 2.82
N ASP A 41 -3.37 -3.69 2.86
CA ASP A 41 -2.34 -4.64 3.24
C ASP A 41 -1.15 -4.62 2.25
N ILE A 42 -1.42 -4.54 0.95
CA ILE A 42 -0.37 -4.41 -0.08
C ILE A 42 0.45 -3.13 0.10
N VAL A 43 -0.22 -2.00 0.38
CA VAL A 43 0.48 -0.73 0.61
C VAL A 43 1.24 -0.75 1.94
N LEU A 44 0.67 -1.34 2.99
CA LEU A 44 1.35 -1.54 4.27
C LEU A 44 2.64 -2.36 4.07
N ASP A 45 2.59 -3.46 3.32
CA ASP A 45 3.77 -4.28 3.01
C ASP A 45 4.85 -3.47 2.26
N ILE A 46 4.48 -2.55 1.36
CA ILE A 46 5.44 -1.66 0.68
C ILE A 46 6.09 -0.70 1.68
N LEU A 47 5.29 -0.08 2.57
CA LEU A 47 5.79 0.84 3.60
C LEU A 47 6.73 0.13 4.57
N GLU A 48 6.36 -1.06 5.04
CA GLU A 48 7.18 -1.88 5.94
C GLU A 48 8.45 -2.39 5.26
N ALA A 49 8.38 -2.72 3.95
CA ALA A 49 9.57 -3.08 3.19
C ALA A 49 10.60 -1.94 3.20
N PHE A 50 10.18 -0.68 3.21
CA PHE A 50 11.08 0.47 3.34
C PHE A 50 11.74 0.62 4.72
N GLU A 51 11.45 -0.26 5.67
CA GLU A 51 11.93 -0.21 7.06
C GLU A 51 11.48 1.07 7.78
N TRP A 52 10.39 1.68 7.32
CA TRP A 52 9.76 2.83 7.97
C TRP A 52 8.94 2.38 9.18
N ASP A 53 8.84 3.23 10.19
CA ASP A 53 7.96 3.03 11.35
C ASP A 53 6.52 3.40 10.95
N VAL A 54 5.67 2.40 10.71
CA VAL A 54 4.31 2.59 10.21
C VAL A 54 3.30 2.47 11.34
N GLU A 55 2.56 3.55 11.58
CA GLU A 55 1.39 3.58 12.46
C GLU A 55 0.11 3.49 11.62
N THR A 56 -0.51 2.32 11.56
CA THR A 56 -1.84 2.16 10.94
C THR A 56 -2.93 2.66 11.89
N TYR A 57 -3.70 3.64 11.43
CA TYR A 57 -4.76 4.27 12.20
C TYR A 57 -6.12 4.08 11.54
N TYR A 58 -6.97 3.30 12.20
CA TYR A 58 -8.31 2.97 11.71
C TYR A 58 -9.31 4.07 12.04
N LEU A 59 -9.78 4.76 10.99
CA LEU A 59 -10.69 5.90 11.08
C LEU A 59 -12.11 5.51 10.62
N ASP A 60 -13.07 5.57 11.53
CA ASP A 60 -14.50 5.32 11.30
C ASP A 60 -15.39 6.51 11.68
N ASP A 61 -14.84 7.54 12.35
CA ASP A 61 -15.58 8.66 12.89
C ASP A 61 -14.72 9.94 12.86
N PRO A 62 -15.27 11.09 12.41
CA PRO A 62 -14.53 12.35 12.33
C PRO A 62 -14.00 12.85 13.68
N SER A 63 -14.63 12.52 14.80
CA SER A 63 -14.19 12.90 16.15
C SER A 63 -12.88 12.25 16.59
N LYS A 64 -12.44 11.20 15.88
CA LYS A 64 -11.12 10.58 16.08
C LYS A 64 -9.98 11.39 15.45
N MET A 65 -10.28 12.34 14.56
CA MET A 65 -9.29 13.30 14.06
C MET A 65 -8.95 14.28 15.18
N THR A 66 -7.74 14.17 15.73
CA THR A 66 -7.22 15.12 16.73
C THR A 66 -6.38 16.20 16.06
N ASP A 67 -6.26 17.38 16.69
CA ASP A 67 -5.56 18.55 16.13
C ASP A 67 -4.09 18.30 15.71
N SER A 68 -3.47 17.22 16.20
CA SER A 68 -2.08 16.87 15.95
C SER A 68 -1.88 15.52 15.24
N LEU A 69 -2.95 14.83 14.84
CA LEU A 69 -2.85 13.48 14.26
C LEU A 69 -1.97 13.50 13.01
N GLY A 70 -0.88 12.72 13.03
CA GLY A 70 0.05 12.59 11.89
C GLY A 70 1.04 13.74 11.71
N LEU A 71 0.93 14.83 12.49
CA LEU A 71 1.82 16.00 12.35
C LEU A 71 3.22 15.76 12.92
N ASP A 72 3.40 14.69 13.70
CA ASP A 72 4.68 14.20 14.19
C ASP A 72 5.37 13.25 13.20
N LYS A 73 4.71 12.87 12.11
CA LYS A 73 5.22 11.92 11.13
C LYS A 73 5.91 12.59 9.95
N ASP A 74 6.72 11.82 9.24
CA ASP A 74 7.36 12.26 8.00
C ASP A 74 6.41 12.18 6.79
N LEU A 75 5.37 11.34 6.85
CA LEU A 75 4.39 11.14 5.79
C LEU A 75 3.04 10.71 6.35
N VAL A 76 1.96 11.23 5.76
CA VAL A 76 0.59 10.70 5.94
C VAL A 76 0.16 10.02 4.64
N VAL A 77 -0.26 8.77 4.74
CA VAL A 77 -0.84 8.00 3.64
C VAL A 77 -2.34 7.82 3.89
N ILE A 78 -3.17 8.10 2.90
CA ILE A 78 -4.63 8.07 3.05
C ILE A 78 -5.26 7.13 2.01
N SER A 79 -5.88 6.06 2.52
CA SER A 79 -6.54 5.06 1.69
C SER A 79 -7.95 5.46 1.24
N SER A 80 -8.38 5.00 0.06
CA SER A 80 -9.78 5.08 -0.36
C SER A 80 -10.75 4.28 0.54
N THR A 81 -10.25 3.47 1.48
CA THR A 81 -11.13 2.79 2.44
C THR A 81 -11.69 3.74 3.50
N ILE A 82 -11.09 4.91 3.71
CA ILE A 82 -11.67 5.95 4.57
C ILE A 82 -12.76 6.74 3.83
N LEU A 83 -13.71 7.30 4.57
CA LEU A 83 -14.51 8.40 4.04
C LEU A 83 -13.73 9.71 4.14
N SER A 84 -13.50 10.37 3.01
CA SER A 84 -12.86 11.71 3.01
C SER A 84 -13.60 12.75 3.85
N THR A 85 -14.89 12.56 4.13
CA THR A 85 -15.65 13.38 5.10
C THR A 85 -15.17 13.24 6.54
N HIS A 86 -14.61 12.10 6.92
CA HIS A 86 -14.05 11.87 8.26
C HIS A 86 -12.75 12.65 8.46
N VAL A 87 -11.91 12.75 7.44
CA VAL A 87 -10.68 13.57 7.48
C VAL A 87 -10.99 15.06 7.30
N GLY A 88 -11.98 15.40 6.47
CA GLY A 88 -12.31 16.81 6.22
C GLY A 88 -11.17 17.55 5.52
N ASN A 89 -11.00 18.83 5.84
CA ASN A 89 -9.88 19.65 5.35
C ASN A 89 -8.70 19.63 6.32
N PHE A 90 -8.60 18.62 7.19
CA PHE A 90 -7.65 18.62 8.30
C PHE A 90 -6.19 18.84 7.87
N TYR A 91 -5.75 18.12 6.83
CA TYR A 91 -4.38 18.21 6.30
C TYR A 91 -4.18 19.34 5.27
N TYR A 92 -5.20 20.17 5.02
CA TYR A 92 -5.14 21.20 3.99
C TYR A 92 -4.03 22.24 4.24
N ASP A 93 -3.87 22.70 5.48
CA ASP A 93 -2.91 23.74 5.88
C ASP A 93 -1.76 23.19 6.73
N LYS A 94 -1.64 21.87 6.85
CA LYS A 94 -0.66 21.21 7.72
C LYS A 94 0.64 20.94 6.97
N PRO A 95 1.81 21.25 7.56
CA PRO A 95 3.12 21.04 6.93
C PRO A 95 3.57 19.58 7.07
N VAL A 96 2.73 18.66 6.62
CA VAL A 96 3.03 17.23 6.57
C VAL A 96 2.79 16.74 5.14
N PRO A 97 3.73 16.01 4.52
CA PRO A 97 3.52 15.43 3.21
C PRO A 97 2.35 14.44 3.19
N VAL A 98 1.60 14.41 2.09
CA VAL A 98 0.41 13.54 1.96
C VAL A 98 0.41 12.79 0.63
N LEU A 99 0.35 11.46 0.68
CA LEU A 99 -0.02 10.64 -0.48
C LEU A 99 -1.43 10.08 -0.24
N THR A 100 -2.31 10.18 -1.23
CA THR A 100 -3.68 9.70 -1.09
C THR A 100 -4.18 9.05 -2.38
N TRP A 101 -4.95 7.99 -2.23
CA TRP A 101 -5.80 7.44 -3.30
C TRP A 101 -7.28 7.50 -2.95
N GLU A 102 -7.65 8.16 -1.84
CA GLU A 102 -9.03 8.58 -1.62
C GLU A 102 -9.38 9.79 -2.49
N SER A 103 -10.26 9.60 -3.46
CA SER A 103 -10.57 10.59 -4.50
C SER A 103 -11.16 11.89 -3.93
N GLY A 104 -11.98 11.79 -2.86
CA GLY A 104 -12.55 12.96 -2.20
C GLY A 104 -11.52 13.85 -1.50
N MET A 105 -10.32 13.32 -1.19
CA MET A 105 -9.24 14.11 -0.60
C MET A 105 -8.61 15.10 -1.57
N TYR A 106 -8.71 14.90 -2.90
CA TYR A 106 -8.06 15.79 -3.86
C TYR A 106 -8.61 17.23 -3.77
N ALA A 107 -9.93 17.38 -3.60
CA ALA A 107 -10.53 18.69 -3.36
C ALA A 107 -10.22 19.25 -1.96
N LYS A 108 -10.23 18.38 -0.94
CA LYS A 108 -9.97 18.76 0.47
C LYS A 108 -8.52 19.16 0.73
N LEU A 109 -7.60 18.74 -0.14
CA LEU A 109 -6.19 19.15 -0.17
C LEU A 109 -5.94 20.27 -1.19
N GLY A 110 -6.97 20.85 -1.82
CA GLY A 110 -6.81 21.95 -2.78
C GLY A 110 -6.07 21.59 -4.06
N ILE A 111 -6.04 20.30 -4.43
CA ILE A 111 -5.31 19.75 -5.58
C ILE A 111 -6.15 19.87 -6.86
N ALA A 112 -7.37 19.33 -6.81
CA ALA A 112 -8.30 19.28 -7.93
C ALA A 112 -9.70 19.68 -7.50
N THR A 113 -10.46 20.37 -8.35
CA THR A 113 -11.86 20.75 -8.07
C THR A 113 -12.82 19.55 -8.07
N GLY A 114 -12.39 18.42 -8.62
CA GLY A 114 -13.12 17.16 -8.62
C GLY A 114 -12.28 16.00 -9.14
N ALA A 115 -12.69 14.79 -8.81
CA ALA A 115 -12.13 13.54 -9.28
C ALA A 115 -13.29 12.59 -9.62
N GLY A 116 -13.09 11.74 -10.63
CA GLY A 116 -14.07 10.74 -11.04
C GLY A 116 -13.57 9.34 -10.71
N ASN A 117 -14.45 8.50 -10.17
CA ASN A 117 -14.22 7.06 -10.21
C ASN A 117 -14.73 6.55 -11.56
N ILE A 118 -13.86 5.91 -12.34
CA ILE A 118 -14.11 5.57 -13.73
C ILE A 118 -13.80 4.09 -13.93
N THR A 119 -14.75 3.37 -14.53
CA THR A 119 -14.50 2.01 -15.02
C THR A 119 -13.67 2.07 -16.30
N ILE A 120 -12.46 1.56 -16.23
CA ILE A 120 -11.51 1.49 -17.34
C ILE A 120 -11.54 0.10 -18.00
N GLN A 121 -11.25 0.07 -19.29
CA GLN A 121 -11.01 -1.16 -20.07
C GLN A 121 -9.52 -1.38 -20.33
N ASP A 122 -8.72 -0.30 -20.23
CA ASP A 122 -7.29 -0.30 -20.45
C ASP A 122 -6.55 -0.73 -19.17
N THR A 123 -5.37 -1.31 -19.34
CA THR A 123 -4.46 -1.69 -18.26
C THR A 123 -3.17 -0.88 -18.26
N PHE A 124 -3.03 0.08 -19.19
CA PHE A 124 -1.81 0.87 -19.37
C PHE A 124 -1.94 2.30 -18.86
N LEU A 125 -0.85 2.83 -18.30
CA LEU A 125 -0.62 4.26 -18.13
C LEU A 125 0.34 4.77 -19.21
N PHE A 126 0.08 5.96 -19.70
CA PHE A 126 1.03 6.75 -20.47
C PHE A 126 1.78 7.71 -19.54
N ILE A 127 3.10 7.58 -19.45
CA ILE A 127 3.95 8.41 -18.60
C ILE A 127 4.15 9.79 -19.25
N THR A 128 3.63 10.81 -18.60
CA THR A 128 3.74 12.22 -19.03
C THR A 128 4.81 12.99 -18.25
N GLY A 129 5.13 12.56 -17.03
CA GLY A 129 6.12 13.18 -16.15
C GLY A 129 7.53 12.58 -16.24
N ALA A 130 7.97 12.14 -17.43
CA ALA A 130 9.27 11.49 -17.59
C ALA A 130 10.43 12.35 -17.03
N GLY A 131 11.26 11.75 -16.17
CA GLY A 131 12.35 12.43 -15.47
C GLY A 131 11.96 13.07 -14.12
N HIS A 132 10.68 13.05 -13.75
CA HIS A 132 10.24 13.42 -12.41
C HIS A 132 10.62 12.31 -11.40
N PRO A 133 11.22 12.60 -10.24
CA PRO A 133 11.70 11.56 -9.31
C PRO A 133 10.60 10.61 -8.81
N ALA A 134 9.35 11.08 -8.66
CA ALA A 134 8.21 10.24 -8.28
C ALA A 134 7.82 9.17 -9.33
N ILE A 135 8.36 9.23 -10.56
CA ILE A 135 8.17 8.22 -11.61
C ILE A 135 9.53 7.57 -12.00
N GLY A 136 10.65 7.98 -11.40
CA GLY A 136 11.96 7.39 -11.67
C GLY A 136 12.34 7.44 -13.16
N ASP A 137 12.75 6.29 -13.71
CA ASP A 137 13.17 6.13 -15.11
C ASP A 137 12.06 5.62 -16.06
N TYR A 138 10.83 5.46 -15.57
CA TYR A 138 9.69 5.07 -16.40
C TYR A 138 9.42 6.11 -17.50
N ASN A 139 9.06 5.62 -18.68
CA ASN A 139 8.73 6.41 -19.86
C ASN A 139 7.80 5.62 -20.79
N GLY A 140 7.01 6.33 -21.60
CA GLY A 140 6.09 5.70 -22.56
C GLY A 140 4.89 5.02 -21.90
N GLU A 141 4.43 3.92 -22.48
CA GLU A 141 3.33 3.12 -21.96
C GLU A 141 3.83 2.06 -20.96
N VAL A 142 3.16 1.95 -19.81
CA VAL A 142 3.49 1.00 -18.74
C VAL A 142 2.22 0.23 -18.38
N GLU A 143 2.28 -1.10 -18.42
CA GLU A 143 1.19 -1.95 -17.94
C GLU A 143 1.14 -1.86 -16.41
N VAL A 144 0.03 -1.35 -15.87
CA VAL A 144 -0.13 -1.07 -14.44
C VAL A 144 -1.17 -1.95 -13.77
N LEU A 145 -2.02 -2.63 -14.56
CA LEU A 145 -3.06 -3.52 -14.06
C LEU A 145 -3.00 -4.85 -14.80
N LEU A 146 -3.28 -5.93 -14.10
CA LEU A 146 -3.26 -7.28 -14.64
C LEU A 146 -4.60 -7.69 -15.25
N ASN A 147 -5.67 -7.00 -14.84
CA ASN A 147 -7.04 -7.32 -15.24
C ASN A 147 -7.83 -6.04 -15.55
N SER A 148 -8.80 -6.16 -16.45
CA SER A 148 -9.83 -5.17 -16.73
C SER A 148 -11.16 -5.88 -17.07
N PRO A 149 -12.34 -5.25 -16.88
CA PRO A 149 -12.53 -3.87 -16.43
C PRO A 149 -12.30 -3.68 -14.93
N MET A 150 -11.80 -2.51 -14.55
CA MET A 150 -11.61 -2.10 -13.16
C MET A 150 -12.09 -0.67 -12.93
N GLU A 151 -12.45 -0.33 -11.70
CA GLU A 151 -12.78 1.05 -11.33
C GLU A 151 -11.57 1.70 -10.66
N VAL A 152 -11.10 2.81 -11.23
CA VAL A 152 -9.94 3.58 -10.75
C VAL A 152 -10.35 5.03 -10.53
N THR A 153 -9.54 5.79 -9.79
CA THR A 153 -9.72 7.22 -9.64
C THR A 153 -8.90 7.97 -10.67
N LEU A 154 -9.57 8.77 -11.51
CA LEU A 154 -8.93 9.61 -12.52
C LEU A 154 -9.42 11.06 -12.42
N VAL A 155 -8.57 11.98 -12.84
CA VAL A 155 -8.86 13.42 -12.82
C VAL A 155 -8.77 13.99 -14.22
N ASP A 156 -9.75 14.78 -14.62
CA ASP A 156 -9.65 15.59 -15.83
C ASP A 156 -8.67 16.73 -15.56
N THR A 157 -7.65 16.90 -16.41
CA THR A 157 -6.58 17.89 -16.23
C THR A 157 -7.12 19.32 -16.08
N SER A 158 -8.31 19.62 -16.62
CA SER A 158 -8.99 20.92 -16.43
C SER A 158 -9.43 21.19 -14.99
N GLN A 159 -9.44 20.18 -14.11
CA GLN A 159 -9.80 20.29 -12.70
C GLN A 159 -8.62 20.68 -11.81
N PHE A 160 -7.39 20.65 -12.29
CA PHE A 160 -6.20 20.93 -11.48
C PHE A 160 -5.99 22.43 -11.22
N SER A 161 -5.27 22.74 -10.13
CA SER A 161 -4.60 24.04 -10.00
C SER A 161 -3.42 24.16 -10.97
N GLN A 162 -2.93 25.38 -11.15
CA GLN A 162 -1.91 25.69 -12.16
C GLN A 162 -0.59 24.92 -11.98
N ASP A 163 -0.21 24.62 -10.74
CA ASP A 163 1.11 24.06 -10.42
C ASP A 163 1.07 22.54 -10.13
N VAL A 164 -0.06 21.87 -10.39
CA VAL A 164 -0.11 20.41 -10.36
C VAL A 164 0.67 19.85 -11.54
N GLN A 165 1.49 18.84 -11.28
CA GLN A 165 2.28 18.15 -12.30
C GLN A 165 1.63 16.78 -12.60
N PRO A 166 0.94 16.61 -13.74
CA PRO A 166 0.54 15.29 -14.21
C PRO A 166 1.78 14.44 -14.46
N LEU A 167 1.78 13.22 -13.90
CA LEU A 167 2.90 12.29 -13.99
C LEU A 167 2.59 11.10 -14.90
N ALA A 168 1.32 10.66 -14.90
CA ALA A 168 0.85 9.59 -15.76
C ALA A 168 -0.65 9.76 -16.07
N GLU A 169 -1.06 9.34 -17.26
CA GLU A 169 -2.43 9.49 -17.77
C GLU A 169 -2.95 8.18 -18.37
N MET A 170 -4.27 7.98 -18.30
CA MET A 170 -4.99 6.96 -19.08
C MET A 170 -5.71 7.64 -20.24
N ILE A 171 -5.73 6.99 -21.40
CA ILE A 171 -6.49 7.45 -22.56
C ILE A 171 -7.86 6.76 -22.54
N MET A 172 -8.92 7.55 -22.44
CA MET A 172 -10.29 7.03 -22.42
C MET A 172 -10.74 6.59 -23.83
N ASP A 173 -11.83 5.82 -23.93
CA ASP A 173 -12.39 5.35 -25.20
C ASP A 173 -12.71 6.48 -26.21
N ASP A 174 -13.01 7.69 -25.71
CA ASP A 174 -13.25 8.89 -26.52
C ASP A 174 -11.95 9.61 -26.96
N GLY A 175 -10.79 9.04 -26.63
CA GLY A 175 -9.45 9.56 -26.89
C GLY A 175 -9.00 10.66 -25.95
N SER A 176 -9.82 11.06 -24.97
CA SER A 176 -9.44 12.10 -24.03
C SER A 176 -8.54 11.56 -22.92
N PRO A 177 -7.44 12.27 -22.56
CA PRO A 177 -6.60 11.86 -21.46
C PRO A 177 -7.30 12.13 -20.12
N ARG A 178 -7.04 11.28 -19.14
CA ARG A 178 -7.35 11.53 -17.73
C ARG A 178 -6.13 11.22 -16.88
N THR A 179 -5.78 12.14 -16.00
CA THR A 179 -4.61 12.01 -15.15
C THR A 179 -4.86 11.00 -14.04
N ALA A 180 -3.96 10.03 -13.95
CA ALA A 180 -3.98 8.92 -13.01
C ALA A 180 -3.05 9.19 -11.82
N ILE A 181 -1.87 9.76 -12.09
CA ILE A 181 -0.88 10.10 -11.06
C ILE A 181 -0.50 11.55 -11.26
N PHE A 182 -0.45 12.30 -10.17
CA PHE A 182 -0.01 13.70 -10.18
C PHE A 182 0.71 14.07 -8.88
N ALA A 183 1.59 15.06 -8.99
CA ALA A 183 2.42 15.55 -7.90
C ALA A 183 2.27 17.06 -7.69
N ILE A 184 2.47 17.49 -6.46
CA ILE A 184 2.52 18.89 -6.03
C ILE A 184 3.75 19.04 -5.14
N GLU A 185 4.63 19.98 -5.49
CA GLU A 185 5.77 20.35 -4.66
C GLU A 185 5.37 21.25 -3.49
N GLU A 186 6.18 21.25 -2.43
CA GLU A 186 6.04 22.25 -1.36
C GLU A 186 6.16 23.67 -1.96
N GLY A 187 5.25 24.56 -1.57
CA GLY A 187 5.19 25.93 -2.06
C GLY A 187 4.42 26.13 -3.37
N ALA A 188 3.99 25.06 -4.04
CA ALA A 188 3.17 25.15 -5.27
C ALA A 188 1.80 25.78 -5.02
N THR A 189 1.25 26.46 -6.03
CA THR A 189 -0.03 27.18 -5.93
C THR A 189 -1.23 26.22 -5.96
N LEU A 190 -2.06 26.25 -4.91
CA LEU A 190 -3.30 25.51 -4.79
C LEU A 190 -4.47 26.24 -5.48
N ILE A 191 -5.64 25.59 -5.57
CA ILE A 191 -6.85 26.13 -6.24
C ILE A 191 -7.28 27.50 -5.71
N ASP A 192 -7.12 27.73 -4.41
CA ASP A 192 -7.50 28.99 -3.77
C ASP A 192 -6.38 30.04 -3.77
N THR A 193 -5.29 29.79 -4.51
CA THR A 193 -4.07 30.60 -4.61
C THR A 193 -3.13 30.58 -3.40
N SER A 194 -3.44 29.78 -2.36
CA SER A 194 -2.49 29.52 -1.28
C SER A 194 -1.34 28.61 -1.73
N ALA A 195 -0.28 28.55 -0.93
CA ALA A 195 0.87 27.68 -1.18
C ALA A 195 0.69 26.32 -0.49
N ALA A 196 1.02 25.24 -1.19
CA ALA A 196 1.04 23.90 -0.62
C ALA A 196 2.03 23.83 0.55
N PRO A 197 1.61 23.44 1.77
CA PRO A 197 2.47 23.44 2.94
C PRO A 197 3.49 22.29 2.97
N ALA A 198 3.34 21.29 2.10
CA ALA A 198 4.24 20.14 1.93
C ALA A 198 3.94 19.44 0.59
N ARG A 199 4.79 18.48 0.20
CA ARG A 199 4.57 17.65 -1.00
C ARG A 199 3.28 16.85 -0.93
N ARG A 200 2.61 16.69 -2.08
CA ARG A 200 1.39 15.88 -2.19
C ARG A 200 1.38 15.02 -3.45
N ILE A 201 0.86 13.81 -3.34
CA ILE A 201 0.55 12.95 -4.48
C ILE A 201 -0.90 12.46 -4.40
N GLY A 202 -1.57 12.50 -5.55
CA GLY A 202 -2.77 11.69 -5.79
C GLY A 202 -2.43 10.50 -6.68
N PHE A 203 -2.97 9.33 -6.32
CA PHE A 203 -2.69 8.07 -7.00
C PHE A 203 -3.98 7.39 -7.45
N PHE A 204 -3.95 6.75 -8.62
CA PHE A 204 -5.17 6.27 -9.30
C PHE A 204 -5.87 5.08 -8.66
N PHE A 205 -5.22 4.42 -7.71
CA PHE A 205 -5.79 3.27 -7.03
C PHE A 205 -7.14 3.59 -6.41
N ARG A 206 -7.98 2.55 -6.32
CA ARG A 206 -9.27 2.62 -5.67
C ARG A 206 -9.67 1.24 -5.17
N ASP A 207 -10.21 1.17 -3.96
CA ASP A 207 -10.71 -0.06 -3.34
C ASP A 207 -9.67 -1.19 -3.51
N LYS A 208 -9.98 -2.23 -4.31
CA LYS A 208 -9.13 -3.40 -4.56
C LYS A 208 -8.12 -3.24 -5.70
N THR A 209 -7.91 -2.04 -6.23
CA THR A 209 -7.04 -1.84 -7.40
C THR A 209 -5.60 -2.33 -7.17
N ALA A 210 -5.06 -2.22 -5.95
CA ALA A 210 -3.70 -2.68 -5.70
C ALA A 210 -3.55 -4.21 -5.76
N GLU A 211 -4.63 -4.97 -5.53
CA GLU A 211 -4.65 -6.44 -5.68
C GLU A 211 -4.41 -6.87 -7.13
N GLU A 212 -4.84 -6.03 -8.07
CA GLU A 212 -4.73 -6.26 -9.51
C GLU A 212 -3.59 -5.44 -10.14
N ALA A 213 -2.77 -4.78 -9.33
CA ALA A 213 -1.66 -3.96 -9.80
C ALA A 213 -0.51 -4.84 -10.30
N SER A 214 0.10 -4.44 -11.41
CA SER A 214 1.36 -5.02 -11.84
C SER A 214 2.50 -4.62 -10.89
N ASP A 215 3.62 -5.35 -10.94
CA ASP A 215 4.83 -4.97 -10.21
C ASP A 215 5.30 -3.55 -10.55
N ASP A 216 5.07 -3.12 -11.79
CA ASP A 216 5.39 -1.77 -12.25
C ASP A 216 4.51 -0.71 -11.57
N ALA A 217 3.21 -0.95 -11.41
CA ALA A 217 2.34 -0.06 -10.67
C ALA A 217 2.72 0.06 -9.19
N LEU A 218 3.07 -1.07 -8.55
CA LEU A 218 3.52 -1.08 -7.16
C LEU A 218 4.88 -0.40 -6.98
N ALA A 219 5.79 -0.56 -7.94
CA ALA A 219 7.07 0.15 -7.94
C ALA A 219 6.89 1.68 -8.13
N ILE A 220 5.98 2.09 -9.03
CA ILE A 220 5.61 3.50 -9.22
C ILE A 220 4.99 4.07 -7.93
N LEU A 221 4.12 3.33 -7.25
CA LEU A 221 3.59 3.74 -5.94
C LEU A 221 4.74 3.92 -4.92
N GLY A 222 5.71 3.00 -4.89
CA GLY A 222 6.89 3.10 -4.05
C GLY A 222 7.73 4.36 -4.31
N LEU A 223 7.95 4.72 -5.57
CA LEU A 223 8.63 5.97 -5.96
C LEU A 223 7.85 7.20 -5.49
N CYS A 224 6.52 7.18 -5.67
CA CYS A 224 5.63 8.24 -5.22
C CYS A 224 5.71 8.44 -3.69
N LEU A 225 5.66 7.34 -2.93
CA LEU A 225 5.79 7.36 -1.46
C LEU A 225 7.13 7.98 -1.02
N LYS A 226 8.24 7.49 -1.58
CA LYS A 226 9.59 8.01 -1.28
C LYS A 226 9.74 9.48 -1.61
N TRP A 227 9.34 9.89 -2.82
CA TRP A 227 9.44 11.29 -3.24
C TRP A 227 8.61 12.22 -2.35
N THR A 228 7.39 11.81 -2.00
CA THR A 228 6.51 12.58 -1.13
C THR A 228 7.16 12.80 0.23
N MET A 229 7.89 11.81 0.74
CA MET A 229 8.62 11.90 2.01
C MET A 229 9.96 12.67 1.96
N GLY A 230 10.36 13.16 0.78
CA GLY A 230 11.63 13.89 0.63
C GLY A 230 12.82 13.01 0.22
N GLU A 231 12.59 11.74 -0.08
CA GLU A 231 13.64 10.83 -0.57
C GLU A 231 13.71 10.89 -2.10
N GLU A 232 14.90 11.09 -2.64
CA GLU A 232 15.16 11.03 -4.08
C GLU A 232 15.76 9.66 -4.43
N GLU A 233 14.89 8.71 -4.75
CA GLU A 233 15.25 7.41 -5.29
C GLU A 233 15.13 7.43 -6.81
N SER A 234 16.15 6.92 -7.51
CA SER A 234 16.19 6.97 -8.99
C SER A 234 16.26 5.59 -9.63
N SER A 235 16.54 4.53 -8.86
CA SER A 235 16.63 3.17 -9.37
C SER A 235 15.30 2.44 -9.19
N VAL A 236 14.51 2.40 -10.25
CA VAL A 236 13.26 1.63 -10.30
C VAL A 236 13.52 0.15 -10.10
N ASN A 237 14.64 -0.39 -10.61
CA ASN A 237 14.96 -1.81 -10.45
C ASN A 237 15.23 -2.20 -8.99
N ASP A 238 15.84 -1.32 -8.19
CA ASP A 238 16.06 -1.62 -6.77
C ASP A 238 14.73 -1.62 -6.01
N LEU A 239 13.83 -0.70 -6.36
CA LEU A 239 12.46 -0.69 -5.83
C LEU A 239 11.63 -1.86 -6.32
N ARG A 240 11.74 -2.27 -7.58
CA ARG A 240 11.06 -3.45 -8.12
C ARG A 240 11.57 -4.71 -7.47
N ASN A 241 12.87 -4.88 -7.24
CA ASN A 241 13.37 -6.06 -6.54
C ASN A 241 12.86 -6.08 -5.09
N LYS A 242 12.96 -4.95 -4.38
CA LYS A 242 12.41 -4.80 -3.03
C LYS A 242 10.87 -4.98 -2.98
N ILE A 243 10.23 -4.55 -4.08
CA ILE A 243 8.85 -4.61 -4.57
C ILE A 243 8.21 -5.99 -4.78
N ALA A 244 8.89 -6.75 -5.64
CA ALA A 244 8.41 -7.91 -6.37
C ALA A 244 8.94 -9.21 -5.76
N ASP A 245 9.84 -9.12 -4.78
CA ASP A 245 10.38 -10.30 -4.11
C ASP A 245 9.33 -10.99 -3.26
N TYR A 246 9.37 -12.33 -3.25
CA TYR A 246 8.71 -13.24 -2.31
C TYR A 246 7.99 -12.54 -1.15
N ARG A 247 6.65 -12.41 -1.23
CA ARG A 247 5.82 -11.72 -0.23
C ARG A 247 4.71 -12.61 0.28
N LEU A 248 4.33 -12.41 1.54
CA LEU A 248 3.17 -13.02 2.15
C LEU A 248 2.27 -11.93 2.71
N PHE A 249 1.23 -11.58 1.96
CA PHE A 249 0.28 -10.53 2.34
C PHE A 249 -0.55 -10.95 3.56
N HIS A 250 -1.11 -9.95 4.23
CA HIS A 250 -2.15 -10.18 5.23
C HIS A 250 -3.35 -10.89 4.61
N ASN A 251 -4.03 -11.73 5.40
CA ASN A 251 -5.20 -12.45 4.95
C ASN A 251 -6.43 -11.50 4.97
N TYR A 252 -7.30 -11.59 3.98
CA TYR A 252 -8.51 -10.77 3.92
C TYR A 252 -9.79 -11.60 3.73
N PRO A 253 -10.85 -11.37 4.53
CA PRO A 253 -10.92 -10.47 5.69
C PRO A 253 -10.05 -10.91 6.87
N ASN A 254 -9.73 -9.99 7.78
CA ASN A 254 -9.15 -10.27 9.10
C ASN A 254 -9.62 -9.21 10.12
N PRO A 255 -10.37 -9.57 11.18
CA PRO A 255 -10.85 -10.91 11.50
C PRO A 255 -11.81 -11.48 10.45
N PHE A 256 -11.91 -12.81 10.35
CA PHE A 256 -12.75 -13.47 9.34
C PHE A 256 -13.77 -14.45 9.92
N ASN A 257 -14.85 -14.69 9.18
CA ASN A 257 -15.91 -15.65 9.50
C ASN A 257 -16.67 -16.12 8.23
N PRO A 258 -16.69 -17.43 7.87
CA PRO A 258 -15.77 -18.48 8.26
C PRO A 258 -14.56 -18.59 7.32
N SER A 259 -14.44 -17.73 6.30
CA SER A 259 -13.41 -17.81 5.28
C SER A 259 -12.59 -16.54 5.12
N THR A 260 -11.32 -16.72 4.79
CA THR A 260 -10.38 -15.66 4.41
C THR A 260 -9.55 -16.12 3.21
N THR A 261 -9.03 -15.17 2.45
CA THR A 261 -8.07 -15.40 1.37
C THR A 261 -6.69 -14.99 1.87
N ILE A 262 -5.71 -15.88 1.69
CA ILE A 262 -4.30 -15.60 1.91
C ILE A 262 -3.66 -15.39 0.54
N SER A 263 -3.09 -14.21 0.34
CA SER A 263 -2.40 -13.85 -0.91
C SER A 263 -0.89 -13.87 -0.70
N PHE A 264 -0.13 -14.23 -1.73
CA PHE A 264 1.33 -14.16 -1.72
C PHE A 264 1.91 -14.00 -3.13
N SER A 265 3.08 -13.39 -3.23
CA SER A 265 3.83 -13.28 -4.49
C SER A 265 5.10 -14.14 -4.42
N LEU A 266 5.50 -14.70 -5.55
CA LEU A 266 6.76 -15.41 -5.72
C LEU A 266 7.62 -14.66 -6.73
N ALA A 267 8.87 -14.34 -6.36
CA ALA A 267 9.78 -13.69 -7.31
C ALA A 267 10.26 -14.68 -8.38
N ASN A 268 10.26 -15.98 -8.05
CA ASN A 268 10.67 -17.04 -8.96
C ASN A 268 9.70 -18.23 -8.88
N ALA A 269 9.49 -18.90 -10.00
CA ALA A 269 8.77 -20.17 -10.01
C ALA A 269 9.49 -21.21 -9.13
N GLY A 270 8.75 -21.99 -8.35
CA GLY A 270 9.34 -22.96 -7.43
C GLY A 270 8.36 -23.73 -6.57
N ASP A 271 8.90 -24.66 -5.77
CA ASP A 271 8.14 -25.39 -4.76
C ASP A 271 7.70 -24.45 -3.63
N VAL A 272 6.40 -24.44 -3.34
CA VAL A 272 5.77 -23.60 -2.33
C VAL A 272 4.88 -24.41 -1.41
N THR A 273 4.98 -24.15 -0.11
CA THR A 273 4.09 -24.68 0.91
C THR A 273 3.48 -23.53 1.72
N LEU A 274 2.15 -23.53 1.86
CA LEU A 274 1.41 -22.63 2.74
C LEU A 274 0.74 -23.44 3.85
N THR A 275 1.14 -23.20 5.10
CA THR A 275 0.66 -23.96 6.26
C THR A 275 0.10 -23.06 7.35
N VAL A 276 -1.05 -23.45 7.92
CA VAL A 276 -1.70 -22.80 9.05
C VAL A 276 -1.34 -23.51 10.35
N TYR A 277 -1.07 -22.73 11.40
CA TYR A 277 -0.74 -23.14 12.75
C TYR A 277 -1.67 -22.47 13.76
N ASN A 278 -1.91 -23.13 14.90
CA ASN A 278 -2.62 -22.52 16.02
C ASN A 278 -1.66 -21.68 16.88
N ASN A 279 -2.20 -21.03 17.92
CA ASN A 279 -1.43 -20.20 18.86
C ASN A 279 -0.36 -20.96 19.68
N LEU A 280 -0.39 -22.30 19.69
CA LEU A 280 0.62 -23.16 20.30
C LEU A 280 1.71 -23.59 19.29
N GLY A 281 1.65 -23.11 18.06
CA GLY A 281 2.55 -23.51 16.97
C GLY A 281 2.29 -24.91 16.43
N GLN A 282 1.14 -25.52 16.76
CA GLN A 282 0.77 -26.83 16.22
C GLN A 282 0.16 -26.65 14.83
N LYS A 283 0.60 -27.48 13.88
CA LYS A 283 0.05 -27.49 12.52
C LYS A 283 -1.44 -27.79 12.56
N VAL A 284 -2.23 -26.91 11.95
CA VAL A 284 -3.68 -27.05 11.77
C VAL A 284 -3.97 -27.65 10.40
N ARG A 285 -3.38 -27.10 9.35
CA ARG A 285 -3.60 -27.54 7.97
C ARG A 285 -2.56 -26.99 7.01
N THR A 286 -2.08 -27.82 6.08
CA THR A 286 -1.40 -27.33 4.87
C THR A 286 -2.46 -26.97 3.82
N LEU A 287 -2.51 -25.71 3.41
CA LEU A 287 -3.50 -25.20 2.44
C LEU A 287 -3.05 -25.41 1.00
N LEU A 288 -1.74 -25.29 0.77
CA LEU A 288 -1.11 -25.44 -0.53
C LEU A 288 0.25 -26.12 -0.36
N SER A 289 0.59 -27.02 -1.27
CA SER A 289 1.92 -27.63 -1.41
C SER A 289 2.11 -28.01 -2.88
N ALA A 290 2.66 -27.11 -3.68
CA ALA A 290 2.78 -27.29 -5.13
C ALA A 290 3.96 -26.51 -5.72
N VAL A 291 4.36 -26.85 -6.95
CA VAL A 291 5.21 -26.00 -7.78
C VAL A 291 4.32 -24.92 -8.42
N LEU A 292 4.66 -23.66 -8.19
CA LEU A 292 3.95 -22.50 -8.74
C LEU A 292 4.85 -21.69 -9.67
N SER A 293 4.25 -20.95 -10.59
CA SER A 293 4.96 -19.93 -11.39
C SER A 293 5.30 -18.71 -10.54
N GLU A 294 6.23 -17.88 -11.02
CA GLU A 294 6.40 -16.52 -10.49
C GLU A 294 5.09 -15.72 -10.57
N GLY A 295 4.99 -14.68 -9.75
CA GLY A 295 3.83 -13.79 -9.66
C GLY A 295 2.89 -14.11 -8.49
N GLN A 296 1.68 -13.53 -8.56
CA GLN A 296 0.69 -13.51 -7.47
C GLN A 296 -0.14 -14.79 -7.40
N HIS A 297 -0.43 -15.23 -6.16
CA HIS A 297 -1.21 -16.42 -5.86
C HIS A 297 -2.18 -16.18 -4.70
N TYR A 298 -3.34 -16.84 -4.77
CA TYR A 298 -4.43 -16.69 -3.81
C TYR A 298 -4.89 -18.05 -3.29
N VAL A 299 -4.93 -18.21 -1.96
CA VAL A 299 -5.34 -19.48 -1.32
C VAL A 299 -6.39 -19.21 -0.26
N GLN A 300 -7.57 -19.83 -0.41
CA GLN A 300 -8.67 -19.66 0.53
C GLN A 300 -8.57 -20.65 1.72
N TRP A 301 -8.78 -20.15 2.93
CA TRP A 301 -8.97 -20.97 4.12
C TRP A 301 -10.36 -20.77 4.72
N HIS A 302 -11.07 -21.87 5.00
CA HIS A 302 -12.42 -21.86 5.58
C HIS A 302 -12.44 -22.15 7.08
N GLY A 303 -11.35 -21.84 7.81
CA GLY A 303 -11.27 -22.06 9.25
C GLY A 303 -11.38 -23.54 9.65
N ARG A 304 -10.86 -24.46 8.84
CA ARG A 304 -10.93 -25.93 9.08
C ARG A 304 -9.57 -26.59 9.12
N ASP A 305 -9.41 -27.59 9.97
CA ASP A 305 -8.22 -28.46 10.01
C ASP A 305 -8.16 -29.47 8.84
N GLU A 306 -7.13 -30.33 8.83
CA GLU A 306 -6.96 -31.41 7.85
C GLU A 306 -8.10 -32.43 7.83
N THR A 307 -8.87 -32.57 8.92
CA THR A 307 -10.01 -33.50 9.01
C THR A 307 -11.33 -32.86 8.55
N GLY A 308 -11.32 -31.57 8.23
CA GLY A 308 -12.50 -30.78 7.90
C GLY A 308 -13.26 -30.26 9.12
N THR A 309 -12.72 -30.46 10.32
CA THR A 309 -13.31 -29.96 11.57
C THR A 309 -13.10 -28.45 11.65
N ILE A 310 -14.16 -27.74 12.08
CA ILE A 310 -14.11 -26.28 12.24
C ILE A 310 -13.23 -25.93 13.42
N MET A 311 -12.29 -25.02 13.20
CA MET A 311 -11.39 -24.53 14.22
C MET A 311 -12.11 -23.57 15.20
N PRO A 312 -11.72 -23.55 16.49
CA PRO A 312 -12.24 -22.59 17.46
C PRO A 312 -11.93 -21.12 17.08
N ASN A 313 -12.66 -20.18 17.67
CA ASN A 313 -12.30 -18.76 17.56
C ASN A 313 -10.93 -18.53 18.20
N GLY A 314 -10.11 -17.67 17.60
CA GLY A 314 -8.79 -17.34 18.15
C GLY A 314 -7.79 -16.86 17.12
N VAL A 315 -6.57 -16.67 17.59
CA VAL A 315 -5.42 -16.29 16.76
C VAL A 315 -4.80 -17.54 16.14
N TYR A 316 -4.57 -17.46 14.83
CA TYR A 316 -3.87 -18.43 14.03
C TYR A 316 -2.68 -17.76 13.34
N TYR A 317 -1.71 -18.55 12.95
CA TYR A 317 -0.56 -18.12 12.17
C TYR A 317 -0.55 -18.89 10.85
N TYR A 318 -0.08 -18.27 9.79
CA TYR A 318 0.18 -18.96 8.54
C TYR A 318 1.61 -18.68 8.09
N GLU A 319 2.20 -19.69 7.49
CA GLU A 319 3.59 -19.70 7.04
C GLU A 319 3.63 -20.07 5.57
N LEU A 320 4.22 -19.19 4.77
CA LEU A 320 4.64 -19.47 3.41
C LEU A 320 6.08 -19.92 3.47
N SER A 321 6.40 -21.03 2.79
CA SER A 321 7.77 -21.52 2.63
C SER A 321 8.02 -21.80 1.15
N SER A 322 9.13 -21.29 0.63
CA SER A 322 9.62 -21.57 -0.72
C SER A 322 11.15 -21.70 -0.71
N GLY A 323 11.76 -21.90 -1.89
CA GLY A 323 13.21 -21.81 -2.05
C GLY A 323 13.79 -20.43 -1.72
N GLU A 324 12.95 -19.40 -1.64
CA GLU A 324 13.33 -18.01 -1.38
C GLU A 324 13.37 -17.70 0.13
N GLY A 325 12.65 -18.48 0.94
CA GLY A 325 12.67 -18.31 2.39
C GLY A 325 11.41 -18.82 3.09
N VAL A 326 11.17 -18.23 4.27
CA VAL A 326 9.98 -18.50 5.08
C VAL A 326 9.40 -17.17 5.56
N LEU A 327 8.15 -16.91 5.21
CA LEU A 327 7.39 -15.75 5.67
C LEU A 327 6.25 -16.21 6.57
N ARG A 328 5.91 -15.40 7.58
CA ARG A 328 4.84 -15.72 8.53
C ARG A 328 3.99 -14.50 8.79
N ASN A 329 2.70 -14.73 8.91
CA ASN A 329 1.76 -13.70 9.31
C ASN A 329 0.65 -14.32 10.18
N LYS A 330 -0.22 -13.50 10.77
CA LYS A 330 -1.24 -13.91 11.74
C LYS A 330 -2.64 -13.51 11.30
N MET A 331 -3.62 -14.30 11.72
CA MET A 331 -5.03 -14.08 11.41
C MET A 331 -5.93 -14.37 12.60
N ILE A 332 -7.10 -13.74 12.64
CA ILE A 332 -8.08 -13.88 13.71
C ILE A 332 -9.36 -14.50 13.15
N LEU A 333 -9.69 -15.70 13.62
CA LEU A 333 -10.96 -16.38 13.31
C LEU A 333 -12.02 -15.99 14.33
N LEU A 334 -13.14 -15.44 13.85
CA LEU A 334 -14.34 -15.17 14.62
C LEU A 334 -15.51 -16.01 14.11
N LYS A 335 -16.46 -16.30 15.01
CA LYS A 335 -17.76 -16.89 14.69
C LYS A 335 -18.86 -15.92 15.05
#